data_AF-A0A1F3P0X6-F1
#
_entry.id   AF-A0A1F3P0X6-F1
#
_cell.length_a   1.000
_cell.length_b   1.000
_cell.length_c   1.000
_cell.angle_alpha   90.00
_cell.angle_beta   90.00
_cell.angle_gamma   90.00
#
_symmetry.space_group_name_H-M   'P 1'
#
loop_
_entity.id
_entity.type
_entity.pdbx_description
1 polymer ?
#
loop_
_entity_poly.entity_id
_entity_poly.type
_entity_poly.pdbx_seq_one_letter_code
_entity_poly.pdbx_strand_id
1 'polypeptide(L)'
;MFPREKKLELMKGIMWDYHFPTEECLEVLEGTRGTVGHYNEATLFRKLLESYPWFTIMSILPLQGINELLTEEIIQKLRFKSLKTDYEFVRTRLQKNLRVTGCSNPYRSSSNVLVDNIGNILSNKLTAMLSRDEAKDIFDIISISEKYSFNWKEIYKQAFEKQIMNEQDIAMRFTTFPVEWFEGKSWLKNPVNLNEMKEKLEIIADDFLFARDNSLGVGMEHILKAGVIK
;
A
#
# COMPACT_ATOMS: atom_id res chain seq x y z
N MET A 1 -7.99 -1.10 -15.47
CA MET A 1 -9.02 -1.94 -14.82
C MET A 1 -8.45 -3.33 -14.59
N PHE A 2 -8.65 -3.92 -13.40
CA PHE A 2 -8.19 -5.29 -13.12
C PHE A 2 -9.11 -6.28 -13.86
N PRO A 3 -8.59 -7.20 -14.69
CA PRO A 3 -9.44 -8.07 -15.51
C PRO A 3 -10.35 -8.95 -14.67
N ARG A 4 -11.61 -9.12 -15.10
CA ARG A 4 -12.59 -9.97 -14.41
C ARG A 4 -12.09 -11.40 -14.24
N GLU A 5 -11.45 -11.96 -15.27
CA GLU A 5 -10.82 -13.29 -15.24
C GLU A 5 -9.85 -13.44 -14.07
N LYS A 6 -9.00 -12.43 -13.84
CA LYS A 6 -8.03 -12.45 -12.75
C LYS A 6 -8.70 -12.34 -11.37
N LYS A 7 -9.81 -11.60 -11.26
CA LYS A 7 -10.63 -11.61 -10.03
C LYS A 7 -11.18 -13.00 -9.77
N LEU A 8 -11.68 -13.69 -10.81
CA LEU A 8 -12.22 -15.04 -10.69
C LEU A 8 -11.16 -16.05 -10.26
N GLU A 9 -9.92 -15.94 -10.75
CA GLU A 9 -8.80 -16.77 -10.29
C GLU A 9 -8.51 -16.57 -8.79
N LEU A 10 -8.53 -15.33 -8.31
CA LEU A 10 -8.39 -15.04 -6.87
C LEU A 10 -9.60 -15.59 -6.09
N MET A 11 -10.82 -15.47 -6.61
CA MET A 11 -11.99 -16.07 -5.97
C MET A 11 -11.88 -17.60 -5.88
N LYS A 12 -11.31 -18.28 -6.88
CA LYS A 12 -11.03 -19.72 -6.82
C LYS A 12 -10.07 -20.05 -5.68
N GLY A 13 -9.06 -19.22 -5.47
CA GLY A 13 -8.08 -19.39 -4.41
C GLY A 13 -8.69 -19.35 -3.00
N ILE A 14 -9.70 -18.50 -2.75
CA ILE A 14 -10.34 -18.42 -1.42
C ILE A 14 -11.52 -19.38 -1.22
N MET A 15 -12.07 -19.90 -2.32
CA MET A 15 -13.20 -20.83 -2.31
C MET A 15 -12.76 -22.27 -2.58
N TRP A 16 -11.46 -22.57 -2.49
CA TRP A 16 -10.88 -23.87 -2.88
C TRP A 16 -11.47 -25.07 -2.14
N ASP A 17 -11.99 -24.86 -0.92
CA ASP A 17 -12.62 -25.86 -0.05
C ASP A 17 -14.15 -25.94 -0.21
N TYR A 18 -14.75 -25.16 -1.12
CA TYR A 18 -16.19 -25.12 -1.33
C TYR A 18 -16.57 -25.32 -2.81
N HIS A 19 -17.70 -26.00 -3.02
CA HIS A 19 -18.28 -26.22 -4.35
C HIS A 19 -19.23 -25.07 -4.73
N PHE A 20 -18.78 -23.82 -4.62
CA PHE A 20 -19.56 -22.66 -5.06
C PHE A 20 -18.98 -22.07 -6.34
N PRO A 21 -19.81 -21.66 -7.32
CA PRO A 21 -19.32 -20.97 -8.50
C PRO A 21 -18.66 -19.65 -8.10
N THR A 22 -17.45 -19.41 -8.59
CA THR A 22 -16.66 -18.23 -8.22
C THR A 22 -17.23 -16.93 -8.76
N GLU A 23 -17.96 -17.02 -9.85
CA GLU A 23 -18.72 -15.96 -10.49
C GLU A 23 -19.81 -15.45 -9.55
N GLU A 24 -20.55 -16.36 -8.90
CA GLU A 24 -21.58 -15.99 -7.92
C GLU A 24 -20.97 -15.35 -6.68
N CYS A 25 -19.82 -15.86 -6.23
CA CYS A 25 -19.10 -15.26 -5.11
C CYS A 25 -18.62 -13.84 -5.44
N LEU A 26 -18.14 -13.62 -6.67
CA LEU A 26 -17.75 -12.31 -7.15
C LEU A 26 -18.97 -11.38 -7.28
N GLU A 27 -20.10 -11.86 -7.77
CA GLU A 27 -21.36 -11.11 -7.85
C GLU A 27 -21.84 -10.63 -6.47
N VAL A 28 -21.66 -11.45 -5.43
CA VAL A 28 -21.98 -11.09 -4.04
C VAL A 28 -21.06 -9.98 -3.54
N LEU A 29 -19.76 -10.07 -3.81
CA LEU A 29 -18.79 -9.02 -3.45
C LEU A 29 -18.97 -7.72 -4.25
N GLU A 30 -19.51 -7.81 -5.46
CA GLU A 30 -19.83 -6.65 -6.31
C GLU A 30 -21.23 -6.07 -6.00
N GLY A 31 -21.96 -6.63 -5.02
CA GLY A 31 -23.29 -6.18 -4.60
C GLY A 31 -24.42 -6.50 -5.59
N THR A 32 -24.11 -7.21 -6.68
CA THR A 32 -25.07 -7.63 -7.71
C THR A 32 -25.88 -8.88 -7.33
N ARG A 33 -25.46 -9.59 -6.28
CA ARG A 33 -26.14 -10.74 -5.69
C ARG A 33 -26.13 -10.62 -4.17
N GLY A 34 -27.20 -11.06 -3.51
CA GLY A 34 -27.29 -10.98 -2.04
C GLY A 34 -26.40 -11.99 -1.32
N THR A 35 -26.48 -13.27 -1.70
CA THR A 35 -25.74 -14.36 -1.06
C THR A 35 -25.39 -15.49 -2.03
N VAL A 36 -24.41 -16.31 -1.65
CA VAL A 36 -24.10 -17.61 -2.27
C VAL A 36 -23.95 -18.65 -1.16
N GLY A 37 -24.92 -19.56 -1.06
CA GLY A 37 -25.03 -20.47 0.09
C GLY A 37 -25.19 -19.68 1.40
N HIS A 38 -24.25 -19.87 2.33
CA HIS A 38 -24.21 -19.14 3.61
C HIS A 38 -23.32 -17.89 3.56
N TYR A 39 -22.69 -17.60 2.42
CA TYR A 39 -21.83 -16.45 2.25
C TYR A 39 -22.62 -15.23 1.80
N ASN A 40 -22.44 -14.14 2.52
CA ASN A 40 -22.81 -12.78 2.12
C ASN A 40 -21.57 -11.92 1.88
N GLU A 41 -21.78 -10.70 1.41
CA GLU A 41 -20.71 -9.73 1.11
C GLU A 41 -19.73 -9.55 2.27
N ALA A 42 -20.23 -9.34 3.48
CA ALA A 42 -19.42 -9.18 4.70
C ALA A 42 -18.54 -10.42 5.00
N THR A 43 -19.09 -11.62 4.86
CA THR A 43 -18.34 -12.87 5.12
C THR A 43 -17.28 -13.15 4.06
N LEU A 44 -17.56 -12.86 2.79
CA LEU A 44 -16.60 -12.98 1.70
C LEU A 44 -15.50 -11.92 1.83
N PHE A 45 -15.87 -10.69 2.17
CA PHE A 45 -14.92 -9.61 2.40
C PHE A 45 -13.97 -9.96 3.56
N ARG A 46 -14.48 -10.46 4.68
CA ARG A 46 -13.63 -10.96 5.78
C ARG A 46 -12.65 -12.04 5.28
N LYS A 47 -13.11 -12.99 4.47
CA LYS A 47 -12.25 -14.02 3.85
C LYS A 47 -11.14 -13.39 3.02
N LEU A 48 -11.42 -12.35 2.24
CA LEU A 48 -10.40 -11.62 1.48
C LEU A 48 -9.34 -11.00 2.40
N LEU A 49 -9.77 -10.32 3.48
CA LEU A 49 -8.87 -9.69 4.46
C LEU A 49 -7.92 -10.69 5.12
N GLU A 50 -8.38 -11.92 5.35
CA GLU A 50 -7.63 -12.99 5.99
C GLU A 50 -6.74 -13.79 5.02
N SER A 51 -7.02 -13.72 3.72
CA SER A 51 -6.39 -14.60 2.72
C SER A 51 -5.43 -13.88 1.79
N TYR A 52 -5.60 -12.58 1.58
CA TYR A 52 -4.84 -11.83 0.57
C TYR A 52 -4.09 -10.62 1.14
N PRO A 53 -2.92 -10.29 0.56
CA PRO A 53 -2.24 -9.02 0.82
C PRO A 53 -3.12 -7.82 0.45
N TRP A 54 -2.88 -6.69 1.11
CA TRP A 54 -3.71 -5.50 0.96
C TRP A 54 -3.77 -4.98 -0.48
N PHE A 55 -2.65 -4.96 -1.22
CA PHE A 55 -2.64 -4.51 -2.61
C PHE A 55 -3.44 -5.43 -3.53
N THR A 56 -3.57 -6.71 -3.17
CA THR A 56 -4.42 -7.66 -3.89
C THR A 56 -5.89 -7.35 -3.63
N ILE A 57 -6.27 -7.08 -2.37
CA ILE A 57 -7.64 -6.71 -2.00
C ILE A 57 -8.09 -5.44 -2.75
N MET A 58 -7.25 -4.40 -2.78
CA MET A 58 -7.51 -3.16 -3.54
C MET A 58 -7.63 -3.37 -5.06
N SER A 59 -7.13 -4.49 -5.58
CA SER A 59 -7.29 -4.83 -7.01
C SER A 59 -8.62 -5.53 -7.31
N ILE A 60 -9.24 -6.16 -6.30
CA ILE A 60 -10.52 -6.86 -6.39
C ILE A 60 -11.67 -5.87 -6.19
N LEU A 61 -11.60 -5.04 -5.14
CA LEU A 61 -12.65 -4.11 -4.73
C LEU A 61 -12.21 -2.65 -4.86
N PRO A 62 -13.10 -1.73 -5.28
CA PRO A 62 -12.81 -0.30 -5.25
C PRO A 62 -12.67 0.20 -3.81
N LEU A 63 -11.83 1.21 -3.58
CA LEU A 63 -11.58 1.78 -2.24
C LEU A 63 -12.86 2.22 -1.53
N GLN A 64 -13.85 2.74 -2.27
CA GLN A 64 -15.14 3.13 -1.72
C GLN A 64 -15.90 1.94 -1.13
N GLY A 65 -15.99 0.84 -1.89
CA GLY A 65 -16.62 -0.39 -1.40
C GLY A 65 -15.85 -1.00 -0.22
N ILE A 66 -14.52 -0.95 -0.26
CA ILE A 66 -13.71 -1.38 0.90
C ILE A 66 -14.02 -0.53 2.14
N ASN A 67 -14.19 0.78 2.01
CA ASN A 67 -14.51 1.66 3.13
C ASN A 67 -15.89 1.40 3.73
N GLU A 68 -16.85 1.05 2.90
CA GLU A 68 -18.20 0.70 3.34
C GLU A 68 -18.21 -0.65 4.08
N LEU A 69 -17.38 -1.61 3.65
CA LEU A 69 -17.31 -2.95 4.22
C LEU A 69 -16.36 -3.08 5.42
N LEU A 70 -15.31 -2.27 5.50
CA LEU A 70 -14.30 -2.31 6.58
C LEU A 70 -14.81 -1.65 7.87
N THR A 71 -15.84 -2.25 8.44
CA THR A 71 -16.46 -1.82 9.69
C THR A 71 -15.74 -2.39 10.91
N GLU A 72 -15.97 -1.79 12.06
CA GLU A 72 -15.44 -2.29 13.34
C GLU A 72 -15.90 -3.72 13.65
N GLU A 73 -17.14 -4.03 13.31
CA GLU A 73 -17.69 -5.37 13.47
C GLU A 73 -16.90 -6.42 12.66
N ILE A 74 -16.53 -6.09 11.42
CA ILE A 74 -15.77 -7.00 10.55
C ILE A 74 -14.35 -7.17 11.08
N ILE A 75 -13.69 -6.08 11.47
CA ILE A 75 -12.36 -6.10 12.07
C ILE A 75 -12.37 -6.99 13.33
N GLN A 76 -13.34 -6.82 14.23
CA GLN A 76 -13.41 -7.63 15.46
C GLN A 76 -13.67 -9.12 15.19
N LYS A 77 -14.24 -9.45 14.03
CA LYS A 77 -14.45 -10.83 13.58
C LYS A 77 -13.23 -11.46 12.90
N LEU A 78 -12.14 -10.72 12.66
CA LEU A 78 -10.91 -11.27 12.10
C LEU A 78 -10.25 -12.25 13.07
N ARG A 79 -9.69 -13.33 12.53
CA ARG A 79 -9.11 -14.43 13.29
C ARG A 79 -7.90 -14.03 14.14
N PHE A 80 -7.02 -13.17 13.61
CA PHE A 80 -5.72 -12.87 14.24
C PHE A 80 -5.67 -11.44 14.78
N LYS A 81 -5.12 -11.27 15.99
CA LYS A 81 -5.00 -9.95 16.64
C LYS A 81 -4.12 -8.97 15.85
N SER A 82 -3.05 -9.45 15.21
CA SER A 82 -2.22 -8.62 14.34
C SER A 82 -3.05 -8.03 13.19
N LEU A 83 -3.78 -8.87 12.47
CA LEU A 83 -4.67 -8.42 11.39
C LEU A 83 -5.71 -7.40 11.86
N LYS A 84 -6.25 -7.55 13.09
CA LYS A 84 -7.16 -6.53 13.66
C LYS A 84 -6.47 -5.18 13.75
N THR A 85 -5.27 -5.15 14.32
CA THR A 85 -4.46 -3.93 14.48
C THR A 85 -4.15 -3.30 13.12
N ASP A 86 -3.74 -4.11 12.14
CA ASP A 86 -3.41 -3.66 10.80
C ASP A 86 -4.62 -3.03 10.10
N TYR A 87 -5.80 -3.67 10.20
CA TYR A 87 -7.01 -3.18 9.56
C TYR A 87 -7.71 -2.04 10.32
N GLU A 88 -7.50 -1.92 11.64
CA GLU A 88 -7.86 -0.71 12.41
C GLU A 88 -7.06 0.50 11.91
N PHE A 89 -5.76 0.31 11.69
CA PHE A 89 -4.91 1.31 11.08
C PHE A 89 -5.40 1.68 9.67
N VAL A 90 -5.61 0.71 8.78
CA VAL A 90 -6.12 0.95 7.42
C VAL A 90 -7.45 1.72 7.45
N ARG A 91 -8.41 1.30 8.27
CA ARG A 91 -9.72 1.95 8.41
C ARG A 91 -9.57 3.42 8.78
N THR A 92 -8.72 3.73 9.75
CA THR A 92 -8.47 5.10 10.21
C THR A 92 -7.92 5.98 9.07
N ARG A 93 -6.97 5.46 8.29
CA ARG A 93 -6.38 6.16 7.14
C ARG A 93 -7.38 6.35 6.00
N LEU A 94 -8.17 5.32 5.71
CA LEU A 94 -9.15 5.33 4.62
C LEU A 94 -10.24 6.38 4.86
N GLN A 95 -10.74 6.49 6.10
CA GLN A 95 -11.72 7.51 6.50
C GLN A 95 -11.18 8.94 6.40
N LYS A 96 -9.88 9.14 6.70
CA LYS A 96 -9.19 10.43 6.54
C LYS A 96 -9.08 10.82 5.06
N ASN A 97 -8.77 9.85 4.20
CA ASN A 97 -8.39 10.09 2.80
C ASN A 97 -9.55 10.14 1.80
N LEU A 98 -10.67 9.48 2.06
CA LEU A 98 -11.79 9.46 1.10
C LEU A 98 -12.58 10.78 1.01
N ARG A 99 -12.26 11.77 1.84
CA ARG A 99 -12.76 13.15 1.68
C ARG A 99 -12.06 13.92 0.56
N VAL A 100 -10.96 13.38 0.03
CA VAL A 100 -10.15 13.99 -1.04
C VAL A 100 -9.86 12.93 -2.08
N THR A 101 -10.70 12.80 -3.11
CA THR A 101 -10.30 12.02 -4.28
C THR A 101 -10.66 12.72 -5.58
N GLY A 102 -9.61 12.98 -6.35
CA GLY A 102 -9.62 13.41 -7.72
C GLY A 102 -8.21 13.30 -8.28
N CYS A 103 -7.75 12.08 -8.56
CA CYS A 103 -6.58 11.84 -9.43
C CYS A 103 -6.71 10.46 -10.09
N SER A 104 -6.80 10.48 -11.42
CA SER A 104 -6.81 9.32 -12.30
C SER A 104 -5.41 8.75 -12.48
N ASN A 105 -5.33 7.43 -12.65
CA ASN A 105 -4.12 6.65 -12.86
C ASN A 105 -3.73 6.57 -14.36
N PRO A 106 -2.57 7.09 -14.79
CA PRO A 106 -1.94 6.67 -16.02
C PRO A 106 -0.60 5.97 -15.75
N TYR A 107 -0.29 5.00 -16.61
CA TYR A 107 0.94 4.21 -16.73
C TYR A 107 1.02 2.90 -15.95
N ARG A 108 0.74 1.82 -16.71
CA ARG A 108 1.47 0.55 -16.59
C ARG A 108 2.78 0.70 -17.35
N SER A 109 3.91 0.39 -16.74
CA SER A 109 5.17 0.18 -17.46
C SER A 109 5.82 -1.13 -17.05
N SER A 110 6.31 -1.81 -18.08
CA SER A 110 6.88 -3.14 -18.12
C SER A 110 8.25 -3.22 -17.43
N SER A 111 8.50 -4.38 -16.84
CA SER A 111 9.74 -4.82 -16.22
C SER A 111 10.90 -4.92 -17.21
N ASN A 112 12.06 -4.36 -16.86
CA ASN A 112 13.38 -4.93 -17.12
C ASN A 112 14.39 -4.34 -16.11
N VAL A 113 15.02 -5.22 -15.33
CA VAL A 113 15.99 -4.93 -14.28
C VAL A 113 17.40 -4.99 -14.87
N LEU A 114 18.26 -4.03 -14.50
CA LEU A 114 19.72 -4.12 -14.21
C LEU A 114 20.49 -2.84 -14.61
N VAL A 115 20.34 -1.74 -13.84
CA VAL A 115 21.35 -0.70 -13.51
C VAL A 115 20.83 0.03 -12.24
N ASP A 116 21.69 0.50 -11.32
CA ASP A 116 21.30 1.29 -10.14
C ASP A 116 20.63 2.62 -10.52
N ASN A 117 19.33 2.59 -10.80
CA ASN A 117 18.52 3.80 -10.85
C ASN A 117 17.99 4.15 -9.45
N ILE A 118 17.57 5.39 -9.24
CA ILE A 118 17.06 5.88 -7.94
C ILE A 118 15.88 5.02 -7.44
N GLY A 119 15.11 4.38 -8.33
CA GLY A 119 14.04 3.45 -7.96
C GLY A 119 14.56 2.17 -7.28
N ASN A 120 15.69 1.62 -7.73
CA ASN A 120 16.35 0.49 -7.07
C ASN A 120 16.86 0.88 -5.67
N ILE A 121 17.41 2.10 -5.54
CA ILE A 121 17.84 2.64 -4.24
C ILE A 121 16.63 2.78 -3.32
N LEU A 122 15.55 3.39 -3.79
CA LEU A 122 14.33 3.59 -2.99
C LEU A 122 13.74 2.25 -2.52
N SER A 123 13.65 1.24 -3.39
CA SER A 123 13.18 -0.09 -2.99
C SER A 123 14.12 -0.75 -1.98
N ASN A 124 15.44 -0.60 -2.10
CA ASN A 124 16.39 -1.08 -1.09
C ASN A 124 16.20 -0.36 0.26
N LYS A 125 15.98 0.96 0.26
CA LYS A 125 15.68 1.71 1.48
C LYS A 125 14.39 1.25 2.14
N LEU A 126 13.37 0.95 1.34
CA LEU A 126 12.11 0.40 1.84
C LEU A 126 12.31 -0.95 2.54
N THR A 127 13.13 -1.84 1.98
CA THR A 127 13.47 -3.12 2.61
C THR A 127 14.31 -2.96 3.88
N ALA A 128 15.31 -2.07 3.85
CA ALA A 128 16.22 -1.83 4.98
C ALA A 128 15.48 -1.24 6.20
N MET A 129 14.49 -0.37 5.96
CA MET A 129 13.68 0.26 7.00
C MET A 129 13.09 -0.74 7.99
N LEU A 130 12.57 -1.88 7.53
CA LEU A 130 11.96 -2.89 8.41
C LEU A 130 12.98 -3.70 9.22
N SER A 131 14.25 -3.70 8.84
CA SER A 131 15.27 -4.56 9.45
C SER A 131 16.21 -3.83 10.40
N ARG A 132 16.56 -2.57 10.11
CA ARG A 132 17.57 -1.80 10.87
C ARG A 132 17.00 -0.59 11.58
N ASP A 133 15.86 -0.11 11.08
CA ASP A 133 15.16 1.04 11.61
C ASP A 133 16.04 2.30 11.74
N GLU A 134 16.89 2.56 10.75
CA GLU A 134 17.81 3.69 10.79
C GLU A 134 17.13 4.98 10.32
N ALA A 135 17.28 6.05 11.11
CA ALA A 135 16.78 7.38 10.75
C ALA A 135 17.28 7.86 9.37
N LYS A 136 18.49 7.46 8.98
CA LYS A 136 19.05 7.83 7.68
C LYS A 136 18.24 7.25 6.52
N ASP A 137 17.76 6.01 6.63
CA ASP A 137 16.97 5.38 5.57
C ASP A 137 15.63 6.09 5.38
N ILE A 138 14.96 6.48 6.48
CA ILE A 138 13.73 7.28 6.44
C ILE A 138 13.98 8.65 5.80
N PHE A 139 15.06 9.33 6.19
CA PHE A 139 15.43 10.61 5.60
C PHE A 139 15.72 10.51 4.10
N ASP A 140 16.41 9.44 3.69
CA ASP A 140 16.69 9.16 2.27
C ASP A 140 15.38 8.93 1.50
N ILE A 141 14.41 8.20 2.07
CA ILE A 141 13.08 7.98 1.47
C ILE A 141 12.34 9.31 1.28
N ILE A 142 12.30 10.17 2.31
CA ILE A 142 11.68 11.50 2.22
C ILE A 142 12.37 12.32 1.11
N SER A 143 13.70 12.38 1.16
CA SER A 143 14.50 13.16 0.21
C SER A 143 14.33 12.71 -1.24
N ILE A 144 14.19 11.40 -1.49
CA ILE A 144 13.90 10.86 -2.82
C ILE A 144 12.47 11.24 -3.22
N SER A 145 11.51 11.13 -2.30
CA SER A 145 10.10 11.47 -2.55
C SER A 145 9.93 12.95 -2.92
N GLU A 146 10.72 13.86 -2.36
CA GLU A 146 10.65 15.28 -2.74
C GLU A 146 11.25 15.59 -4.12
N LYS A 147 12.14 14.73 -4.62
CA LYS A 147 12.94 15.00 -5.82
C LYS A 147 12.45 14.30 -7.08
N TYR A 148 11.59 13.30 -6.94
CA TYR A 148 11.21 12.44 -8.06
C TYR A 148 9.72 12.11 -8.06
N SER A 149 9.13 12.11 -9.25
CA SER A 149 7.81 11.52 -9.46
C SER A 149 7.93 10.01 -9.68
N PHE A 150 7.02 9.24 -9.09
CA PHE A 150 6.91 7.79 -9.25
C PHE A 150 5.60 7.27 -8.65
N ASN A 151 5.30 5.99 -8.87
CA ASN A 151 4.16 5.31 -8.25
C ASN A 151 4.64 4.33 -7.17
N TRP A 152 4.06 4.41 -5.96
CA TRP A 152 4.47 3.58 -4.82
C TRP A 152 4.24 2.09 -5.03
N LYS A 153 3.23 1.70 -5.82
CA LYS A 153 2.96 0.31 -6.14
C LYS A 153 4.14 -0.35 -6.86
N GLU A 154 4.75 0.38 -7.79
CA GLU A 154 5.86 -0.13 -8.60
C GLU A 154 7.15 -0.23 -7.78
N ILE A 155 7.38 0.73 -6.87
CA ILE A 155 8.49 0.67 -5.91
C ILE A 155 8.33 -0.51 -4.95
N TYR A 156 7.12 -0.68 -4.40
CA TYR A 156 6.82 -1.80 -3.51
C TYR A 156 7.01 -3.15 -4.21
N LYS A 157 6.56 -3.29 -5.45
CA LYS A 157 6.77 -4.52 -6.23
C LYS A 157 8.24 -4.91 -6.31
N GLN A 158 9.13 -3.95 -6.57
CA GLN A 158 10.58 -4.19 -6.59
C GLN A 158 11.14 -4.56 -5.21
N ALA A 159 10.62 -3.96 -4.13
CA ALA A 159 11.03 -4.30 -2.76
C ALA A 159 10.57 -5.71 -2.38
N PHE A 160 9.33 -6.07 -2.74
CA PHE A 160 8.73 -7.37 -2.45
C PHE A 160 9.47 -8.52 -3.14
N GLU A 161 9.97 -8.32 -4.36
CA GLU A 161 10.82 -9.28 -5.08
C GLU A 161 12.14 -9.57 -4.33
N LYS A 162 12.59 -8.66 -3.47
CA LYS A 162 13.82 -8.79 -2.67
C LYS A 162 13.57 -9.36 -1.28
N GLN A 163 12.47 -8.95 -0.65
CA GLN A 163 12.13 -9.36 0.71
C GLN A 163 10.60 -9.38 0.87
N ILE A 164 10.07 -10.50 1.37
CA ILE A 164 8.65 -10.60 1.73
C ILE A 164 8.38 -9.64 2.89
N MET A 165 7.41 -8.74 2.69
CA MET A 165 7.06 -7.69 3.63
C MET A 165 5.59 -7.29 3.46
N ASN A 166 4.93 -6.87 4.53
CA ASN A 166 3.52 -6.50 4.54
C ASN A 166 3.34 -4.99 4.28
N GLU A 167 2.35 -4.62 3.46
CA GLU A 167 2.10 -3.23 3.07
C GLU A 167 1.66 -2.36 4.27
N GLN A 168 0.80 -2.89 5.14
CA GLN A 168 0.34 -2.20 6.34
C GLN A 168 1.49 -1.93 7.32
N ASP A 169 2.40 -2.87 7.50
CA ASP A 169 3.57 -2.71 8.40
C ASP A 169 4.46 -1.55 7.94
N ILE A 170 4.71 -1.43 6.64
CA ILE A 170 5.50 -0.34 6.05
C ILE A 170 4.81 1.00 6.27
N ALA A 171 3.53 1.10 5.93
CA ALA A 171 2.75 2.32 6.11
C ALA A 171 2.69 2.74 7.58
N MET A 172 2.47 1.78 8.49
CA MET A 172 2.45 2.02 9.91
C MET A 172 3.82 2.50 10.40
N ARG A 173 4.93 1.91 9.93
CA ARG A 173 6.28 2.33 10.28
C ARG A 173 6.53 3.80 9.93
N PHE A 174 6.10 4.27 8.76
CA PHE A 174 6.22 5.69 8.39
C PHE A 174 5.48 6.61 9.37
N THR A 175 4.25 6.27 9.75
CA THR A 175 3.44 7.11 10.67
C THR A 175 3.90 7.06 12.12
N THR A 176 4.56 5.97 12.52
CA THR A 176 5.03 5.74 13.90
C THR A 176 6.53 6.03 14.06
N PHE A 177 7.19 6.51 13.01
CA PHE A 177 8.60 6.88 13.09
C PHE A 177 8.80 8.07 14.04
N PRO A 178 9.65 7.93 15.08
CA PRO A 178 9.95 9.03 15.99
C PRO A 178 10.85 10.04 15.27
N VAL A 179 10.25 11.12 14.74
CA VAL A 179 10.97 12.15 13.98
C VAL A 179 12.07 12.83 14.79
N GLU A 180 11.99 12.78 16.11
CA GLU A 180 13.03 13.23 17.04
C GLU A 180 14.37 12.52 16.78
N TRP A 181 14.36 11.35 16.16
CA TRP A 181 15.58 10.64 15.74
C TRP A 181 16.36 11.36 14.65
N PHE A 182 15.83 12.42 14.04
CA PHE A 182 16.60 13.30 13.17
C PHE A 182 17.43 14.32 13.96
N GLU A 183 17.13 14.59 15.22
CA GLU A 183 17.82 15.61 15.99
C GLU A 183 19.30 15.25 16.23
N GLY A 184 20.18 16.24 16.09
CA GLY A 184 21.61 16.10 16.39
C GLY A 184 22.37 15.12 15.50
N LYS A 185 21.80 14.67 14.38
CA LYS A 185 22.47 13.76 13.45
C LYS A 185 23.55 14.48 12.66
N SER A 186 24.79 13.99 12.76
CA SER A 186 25.98 14.58 12.12
C SER A 186 25.94 14.62 10.59
N TRP A 187 25.12 13.77 9.96
CA TRP A 187 24.93 13.72 8.51
C TRP A 187 23.90 14.74 8.00
N LEU A 188 23.18 15.43 8.89
CA LEU A 188 22.34 16.57 8.55
C LEU A 188 23.18 17.84 8.56
N LYS A 189 23.22 18.54 7.43
CA LYS A 189 23.93 19.84 7.34
C LYS A 189 23.22 20.95 8.09
N ASN A 190 21.90 20.88 8.17
CA ASN A 190 21.03 21.85 8.84
C ASN A 190 20.02 21.10 9.71
N PRO A 191 19.56 21.71 10.82
CA PRO A 191 18.42 21.19 11.58
C PRO A 191 17.20 21.01 10.67
N VAL A 192 16.50 19.90 10.86
CA VAL A 192 15.25 19.62 10.15
C VAL A 192 14.06 20.12 10.97
N ASN A 193 12.99 20.51 10.28
CA ASN A 193 11.72 20.79 10.93
C ASN A 193 10.99 19.46 11.21
N LEU A 194 10.87 19.09 12.49
CA LEU A 194 10.26 17.82 12.89
C LEU A 194 8.78 17.70 12.49
N ASN A 195 8.03 18.80 12.57
CA ASN A 195 6.62 18.81 12.18
C ASN A 195 6.48 18.59 10.68
N GLU A 196 7.33 19.25 9.89
CA GLU A 196 7.38 19.05 8.43
C GLU A 196 7.76 17.61 8.06
N MET A 197 8.73 17.02 8.76
CA MET A 197 9.11 15.60 8.53
C MET A 197 7.95 14.66 8.85
N LYS A 198 7.23 14.92 9.94
CA LYS A 198 6.04 14.14 10.31
C LYS A 198 4.94 14.26 9.26
N GLU A 199 4.66 15.46 8.78
CA GLU A 199 3.67 15.70 7.70
C GLU A 199 4.07 14.99 6.40
N LYS A 200 5.35 15.02 6.02
CA LYS A 200 5.84 14.29 4.85
C LYS A 200 5.68 12.78 4.99
N LEU A 201 5.99 12.23 6.16
CA LEU A 201 5.80 10.80 6.44
C LEU A 201 4.33 10.39 6.42
N GLU A 202 3.45 11.27 6.89
CA GLU A 202 2.01 11.08 6.79
C GLU A 202 1.54 11.02 5.33
N ILE A 203 2.04 11.91 4.47
CA ILE A 203 1.73 11.91 3.03
C ILE A 203 2.25 10.63 2.36
N ILE A 204 3.52 10.28 2.62
CA ILE A 204 4.16 9.07 2.08
C ILE A 204 3.38 7.82 2.49
N ALA A 205 2.97 7.72 3.76
CA ALA A 205 2.20 6.58 4.25
C ALA A 205 0.85 6.45 3.54
N ASP A 206 0.16 7.56 3.27
CA ASP A 206 -1.11 7.55 2.53
C ASP A 206 -0.93 7.18 1.06
N ASP A 207 0.03 7.82 0.37
CA ASP A 207 0.31 7.50 -1.02
C ASP A 207 0.72 6.03 -1.19
N PHE A 208 1.56 5.53 -0.28
CA PHE A 208 1.99 4.15 -0.25
C PHE A 208 0.82 3.20 0.00
N LEU A 209 0.05 3.41 1.08
CA LEU A 209 -1.02 2.50 1.48
C LEU A 209 -2.12 2.38 0.42
N PHE A 210 -2.36 3.45 -0.35
CA PHE A 210 -3.36 3.45 -1.42
C PHE A 210 -2.77 3.22 -2.81
N ALA A 211 -1.50 2.79 -2.90
CA ALA A 211 -0.82 2.46 -4.16
C ALA A 211 -0.87 3.61 -5.19
N ARG A 212 -0.72 4.85 -4.72
CA ARG A 212 -0.83 6.10 -5.50
C ARG A 212 0.52 6.57 -6.02
N ASP A 213 0.45 7.60 -6.86
CA ASP A 213 1.61 8.39 -7.23
C ASP A 213 2.13 9.17 -6.02
N ASN A 214 3.43 9.39 -5.99
CA ASN A 214 4.11 10.14 -4.94
C ASN A 214 3.72 11.63 -5.01
N SER A 215 2.99 12.08 -4.00
CA SER A 215 2.46 13.44 -3.88
C SER A 215 3.54 14.46 -3.53
N LEU A 216 4.67 14.05 -2.92
CA LEU A 216 5.77 14.98 -2.60
C LEU A 216 6.60 15.37 -3.83
N GLY A 217 6.55 14.58 -4.90
CA GLY A 217 7.36 14.75 -6.10
C GLY A 217 6.57 15.23 -7.32
N VAL A 218 5.41 15.86 -7.11
CA VAL A 218 4.55 16.33 -8.22
C VAL A 218 5.31 17.34 -9.09
N GLY A 219 5.32 17.08 -10.40
CA GLY A 219 6.02 17.93 -11.39
C GLY A 219 7.54 17.68 -11.48
N MET A 220 8.10 16.78 -10.67
CA MET A 220 9.51 16.42 -10.70
C MET A 220 9.83 15.37 -11.76
N GLU A 221 11.12 15.21 -12.08
CA GLU A 221 11.58 14.18 -13.02
C GLU A 221 11.18 12.77 -12.54
N HIS A 222 10.78 11.91 -13.49
CA HIS A 222 10.41 10.55 -13.15
C HIS A 222 11.62 9.75 -12.65
N ILE A 223 11.46 9.00 -11.55
CA ILE A 223 12.56 8.30 -10.83
C ILE A 223 13.40 7.36 -11.70
N LEU A 224 12.82 6.81 -12.77
CA LEU A 224 13.49 5.90 -13.71
C LEU A 224 14.29 6.63 -14.81
N LYS A 225 14.03 7.92 -15.03
CA LYS A 225 14.76 8.73 -16.03
C LYS A 225 16.04 9.33 -15.46
N ALA A 226 16.06 9.57 -14.14
CA ALA A 226 17.14 10.23 -13.40
C ALA A 226 18.46 9.44 -13.26
N GLY A 227 18.68 8.41 -14.08
CA GLY A 227 19.83 7.51 -13.97
C GLY A 227 20.40 7.02 -15.30
N VAL A 228 19.95 7.56 -16.45
CA VAL A 228 20.68 7.35 -17.71
C VAL A 228 21.86 8.31 -17.70
N ILE A 229 22.94 7.89 -17.05
CA ILE A 229 24.26 8.47 -17.29
C ILE A 229 24.52 8.27 -18.79
N LYS A 230 24.48 9.35 -19.56
CA LYS A 230 25.06 9.39 -20.91
C LYS A 230 26.57 9.45 -20.80
#